data_AF-A0A8T2UNM8-F1
#
_entry.id   AF-A0A8T2UNM8-F1
#
_cell.length_a   1.000
_cell.length_b   1.000
_cell.length_c   1.000
_cell.angle_alpha   90.00
_cell.angle_beta   90.00
_cell.angle_gamma   90.00
#
_symmetry.space_group_name_H-M   'P 1'
#
loop_
_entity.id
_entity.type
_entity.pdbx_description
1 polymer ?
#
loop_
_entity_poly.entity_id
_entity_poly.type
_entity_poly.pdbx_seq_one_letter_code
_entity_poly.pdbx_strand_id
1 'polypeptide(L)' 'MSRDYGIDPSAEHHTCMLDLLGRTGHLDKVMASINELSLSPDLAILHTVLGACGRLGNAEVGRQVFMQAFSLEK' A
#
# COMPACT_ATOMS: atom_id res chain seq x y z
N MET A 1 -13.77 7.68 -3.97
CA MET A 1 -14.91 6.74 -3.92
C MET A 1 -15.93 7.17 -2.87
N SER A 2 -15.53 7.39 -1.62
CA SER A 2 -16.47 7.76 -0.56
C SER A 2 -17.06 9.16 -0.73
N ARG A 3 -16.24 10.16 -1.08
CA ARG A 3 -16.68 11.56 -1.21
C ARG A 3 -17.63 11.78 -2.39
N ASP A 4 -17.27 11.27 -3.57
CA ASP A 4 -17.98 11.59 -4.81
C ASP A 4 -19.11 10.59 -5.13
N TYR A 5 -19.01 9.35 -4.64
CA TYR A 5 -19.95 8.27 -4.98
C TYR A 5 -20.59 7.63 -3.75
N GLY A 6 -20.21 8.01 -2.52
CA GLY A 6 -20.72 7.39 -1.29
C GLY A 6 -20.27 5.93 -1.10
N ILE A 7 -19.29 5.46 -1.87
CA ILE A 7 -18.79 4.08 -1.82
C ILE A 7 -17.57 4.03 -0.91
N ASP A 8 -17.66 3.24 0.15
CA ASP A 8 -16.51 2.95 0.99
C ASP A 8 -15.55 1.99 0.27
N PRO A 9 -14.30 2.39 -0.01
CA PRO A 9 -13.37 1.55 -0.75
C PRO A 9 -12.96 0.32 0.06
N SER A 10 -13.19 -0.85 -0.51
CA SER A 10 -12.67 -2.11 0.05
C SER A 10 -11.15 -2.19 -0.05
N ALA A 11 -10.56 -3.13 0.69
CA ALA A 11 -9.12 -3.40 0.61
C ALA A 11 -8.65 -3.76 -0.81
N GLU A 12 -9.49 -4.40 -1.63
CA GLU A 12 -9.19 -4.70 -3.04
C GLU A 12 -9.08 -3.41 -3.87
N HIS A 13 -9.94 -2.41 -3.62
CA HIS A 13 -9.84 -1.11 -4.30
C HIS A 13 -8.53 -0.40 -3.94
N HIS A 14 -8.15 -0.43 -2.66
CA HIS A 14 -6.88 0.14 -2.21
C HIS A 14 -5.68 -0.60 -2.83
N THR A 15 -5.70 -1.93 -2.82
CA THR A 15 -4.66 -2.77 -3.41
C THR A 15 -4.49 -2.46 -4.90
N CYS A 16 -5.59 -2.37 -5.65
CA CYS A 16 -5.57 -2.04 -7.07
C CYS A 16 -4.96 -0.65 -7.33
N MET A 17 -5.35 0.36 -6.55
CA MET A 17 -4.78 1.71 -6.69
C MET A 17 -3.28 1.75 -6.34
N LEU A 18 -2.87 1.07 -5.27
CA LEU A 18 -1.47 1.02 -4.85
C LEU A 18 -0.58 0.29 -5.86
N ASP A 19 -1.07 -0.81 -6.44
CA ASP A 19 -0.35 -1.53 -7.51
C ASP A 19 -0.16 -0.62 -8.73
N LEU A 20 -1.22 0.07 -9.16
CA LEU A 20 -1.15 1.01 -10.29
C LEU A 20 -0.15 2.15 -10.03
N LEU A 21 -0.21 2.79 -8.86
CA LEU A 21 0.71 3.87 -8.48
C LEU A 21 2.15 3.37 -8.44
N GLY A 22 2.37 2.19 -7.84
CA GLY A 22 3.69 1.59 -7.79
C GLY A 22 4.23 1.19 -9.16
N ARG A 23 3.38 0.78 -10.12
CA ARG A 23 3.83 0.42 -11.48
C ARG A 23 4.14 1.65 -12.32
N THR A 24 3.47 2.76 -12.05
CA THR A 24 3.66 4.04 -12.74
C THR A 24 4.75 4.91 -12.12
N GLY A 25 5.44 4.44 -11.08
CA GLY A 25 6.58 5.13 -10.46
C GLY A 25 6.23 6.15 -9.39
N HIS A 26 4.98 6.22 -8.95
CA HIS A 26 4.50 7.21 -7.99
C HIS A 26 4.63 6.71 -6.54
N LEU A 27 5.86 6.48 -6.09
CA LEU A 27 6.11 5.98 -4.75
C LEU A 27 5.64 6.96 -3.64
N ASP A 28 5.78 8.25 -3.89
CA ASP A 28 5.28 9.33 -3.03
C ASP A 28 3.77 9.16 -2.74
N LYS A 29 2.98 8.86 -3.77
CA LYS A 29 1.54 8.63 -3.65
C LYS A 29 1.23 7.33 -2.94
N VAL A 30 1.98 6.26 -3.21
CA VAL A 30 1.89 4.98 -2.48
C VAL A 30 2.07 5.22 -0.98
N MET A 31 3.09 6.00 -0.59
CA MET A 31 3.37 6.32 0.80
C MET A 31 2.29 7.19 1.46
N ALA A 32 1.80 8.20 0.74
CA ALA A 32 0.70 9.04 1.22
C ALA A 32 -0.56 8.19 1.51
N SER A 33 -0.92 7.29 0.58
CA SER A 33 -2.08 6.41 0.74
C SER A 33 -1.94 5.44 1.91
N ILE A 34 -0.75 4.88 2.16
CA ILE A 34 -0.53 4.00 3.34
C ILE A 34 -0.72 4.77 4.64
N ASN A 35 -0.24 6.02 4.71
CA ASN A 35 -0.40 6.85 5.90
C ASN A 35 -1.87 7.21 6.15
N GLU A 36 -2.65 7.42 5.09
CA GLU A 36 -4.10 7.68 5.20
C GLU A 36 -4.91 6.45 5.60
N LEU A 37 -4.47 5.25 5.21
CA LEU A 37 -5.16 3.98 5.48
C LEU A 37 -5.25 3.60 6.97
N SER A 38 -4.65 4.36 7.88
CA SER A 38 -4.81 4.23 9.32
C SER A 38 -4.50 2.81 9.85
N LEU A 39 -3.21 2.54 10.04
CA LEU A 39 -2.61 1.57 10.98
C LEU A 39 -2.97 0.06 10.91
N SER A 40 -3.85 -0.43 10.04
CA SER A 40 -3.98 -1.87 9.81
C SER A 40 -4.23 -2.23 8.34
N PRO A 41 -3.26 -1.99 7.43
CA PRO A 41 -3.32 -2.55 6.10
C PRO A 41 -3.34 -4.08 6.17
N ASP A 42 -4.14 -4.72 5.32
CA ASP A 42 -4.11 -6.17 5.19
C ASP A 42 -2.80 -6.64 4.50
N LEU A 43 -2.58 -7.96 4.51
CA LEU A 43 -1.39 -8.55 3.92
C LEU A 43 -1.29 -8.30 2.40
N ALA A 44 -2.42 -8.16 1.70
CA ALA A 44 -2.44 -7.92 0.25
C ALA A 44 -1.94 -6.50 -0.09
N ILE A 45 -2.35 -5.51 0.70
CA ILE A 45 -1.87 -4.13 0.63
C ILE A 45 -0.36 -4.10 0.90
N LEU A 46 0.09 -4.76 1.98
CA LEU A 46 1.51 -4.78 2.35
C LEU A 46 2.38 -5.45 1.28
N HIS A 47 1.96 -6.58 0.71
CA HIS A 47 2.67 -7.21 -0.39
C HIS A 47 2.76 -6.32 -1.63
N THR A 48 1.68 -5.61 -1.95
CA THR A 48 1.64 -4.70 -3.10
C THR A 48 2.63 -3.54 -2.93
N VAL A 49 2.67 -2.96 -1.74
CA VAL A 49 3.61 -1.89 -1.39
C VAL A 49 5.05 -2.39 -1.40
N LEU A 50 5.31 -3.59 -0.86
CA LEU A 50 6.64 -4.19 -0.87
C LEU A 50 7.15 -4.39 -2.32
N GLY A 51 6.27 -4.86 -3.21
CA GLY A 51 6.55 -4.96 -4.64
C GLY A 51 6.87 -3.60 -5.28
N ALA A 52 6.13 -2.55 -4.92
CA ALA A 52 6.43 -1.19 -5.37
C ALA A 52 7.79 -0.68 -4.87
N CYS A 53 8.13 -0.93 -3.61
CA CYS A 53 9.43 -0.56 -3.03
C CYS A 53 10.59 -1.27 -3.74
N GLY A 54 10.43 -2.55 -4.05
CA GLY A 54 11.42 -3.33 -4.79
C GLY A 54 11.66 -2.80 -6.21
N ARG A 55 10.60 -2.41 -6.93
CA ARG A 55 10.71 -1.84 -8.29
C ARG A 55 11.31 -0.43 -8.30
N LEU A 56 10.97 0.39 -7.32
CA LEU A 56 11.31 1.82 -7.29
C LEU A 56 12.55 2.12 -6.44
N GLY A 57 13.15 1.11 -5.81
CA GLY A 57 14.44 1.22 -5.13
C GLY A 57 14.40 1.85 -3.74
N ASN A 58 13.26 1.85 -3.05
CA ASN A 58 13.16 2.39 -1.69
C ASN A 58 13.26 1.29 -0.63
N ALA A 59 14.49 0.89 -0.33
CA ALA A 59 14.78 -0.19 0.60
C ALA A 59 14.36 0.11 2.05
N GLU A 60 14.41 1.38 2.45
CA GLU A 60 14.06 1.79 3.82
C GLU A 60 12.57 1.55 4.09
N VAL A 61 11.70 2.02 3.19
CA VAL A 61 10.26 1.75 3.26
C VAL A 61 9.99 0.26 3.11
N GLY A 62 10.63 -0.41 2.15
CA GLY A 62 10.46 -1.84 1.94
C GLY A 62 10.73 -2.65 3.22
N ARG A 63 11.76 -2.29 3.98
CA ARG A 63 12.06 -2.93 5.28
C ARG A 63 10.95 -2.70 6.30
N GLN A 64 10.43 -1.47 6.42
CA GLN A 64 9.37 -1.15 7.37
C GLN A 64 8.08 -1.95 7.07
N VAL A 65 7.67 -1.97 5.79
CA VAL A 65 6.49 -2.69 5.32
C VAL A 65 6.65 -4.20 5.51
N PHE A 66 7.85 -4.74 5.24
CA PHE A 66 8.16 -6.14 5.49
C PHE A 66 8.01 -6.52 6.97
N MET A 67 8.52 -5.69 7.89
CA MET A 67 8.38 -5.96 9.33
C MET A 67 6.92 -5.94 9.80
N GLN A 68 6.09 -5.06 9.22
CA GLN A 68 4.66 -5.03 9.48
C GLN A 68 3.97 -6.31 8.97
N ALA A 69 4.25 -6.71 7.72
CA ALA A 69 3.69 -7.93 7.13
C ALA A 69 4.06 -9.18 7.94
N PHE A 70 5.34 -9.30 8.32
CA PHE A 70 5.83 -10.41 9.13
C PHE A 70 5.15 -10.49 10.51
N SER A 71 4.76 -9.35 11.08
CA SER A 71 4.06 -9.31 12.37
C SER A 71 2.60 -9.78 12.27
N LEU A 72 1.99 -9.79 11.08
CA LEU A 72 0.61 -10.22 10.84
C LEU A 72 0.48 -11.71 10.50
N GLU A 73 1.57 -12.38 10.11
CA GLU A 73 1.59 -13.81 9.79
C GLU A 73 1.78 -14.73 11.02
N LYS A 74 1.77 -14.17 12.24
CA LYS A 74 2.06 -14.87 13.49
C LYS A 74 0.80 -15.12 14.32
#